data_AF-A0A971VSF9-F1
#
_entry.id   AF-A0A971VSF9-F1
#
_cell.length_a   1.000
_cell.length_b   1.000
_cell.length_c   1.000
_cell.angle_alpha   90.00
_cell.angle_beta   90.00
_cell.angle_gamma   90.00
#
_symmetry.space_group_name_H-M   'P 1'
#
loop_
_entity.id
_entity.type
_entity.pdbx_description
1 polymer ?
#
loop_
_entity_poly.entity_id
_entity_poly.type
_entity_poly.pdbx_seq_one_letter_code
_entity_poly.pdbx_strand_id
1 'polypeptide(L)'
;MRRYKRDASCAKLILKKSGGYLRISIMFLVSVVITSIIGLLYARQYFQFEKDFLTNIALRTFVVDANYGENRIGRLNQEDVEQISRLLKEKYPNEEFSVIPVYRNSAVSLFGRYVRLYGIDPKHSFIIGLENMEDNVLYTVSNMQDTVPLEISVVKIEENGFEAGENHTKSMKTSTGVSKNSPVLSDDLMRDSDMEYCFVTTKTFEEIIPITLDGRAKSIKEALEMSASLVEIRSIYVVAENILMLNPAYSHFDCA
;
A
#
# COMPACT_ATOMS: atom_id res chain seq x y z
N MET A 1 66.41 -52.02 37.06
CA MET A 1 65.25 -51.69 36.21
C MET A 1 64.13 -51.02 37.04
N ARG A 2 64.03 -49.68 37.03
CA ARG A 2 62.92 -48.93 37.66
C ARG A 2 62.71 -47.58 36.93
N ARG A 3 62.45 -47.60 35.62
CA ARG A 3 62.08 -46.37 34.85
C ARG A 3 60.70 -46.41 34.21
N TYR A 4 60.01 -47.55 34.17
CA TYR A 4 58.81 -47.74 33.33
C TYR A 4 57.48 -47.23 33.91
N LYS A 5 57.41 -46.87 35.21
CA LYS A 5 56.13 -46.49 35.86
C LYS A 5 55.77 -45.01 35.79
N ARG A 6 56.74 -44.10 35.62
CA ARG A 6 56.49 -42.64 35.57
C ARG A 6 55.98 -42.18 34.20
N ASP A 7 56.53 -42.73 33.12
CA ASP A 7 56.17 -42.33 31.76
C ASP A 7 54.73 -42.73 31.39
N ALA A 8 54.27 -43.91 31.85
CA ALA A 8 52.88 -44.35 31.67
C ALA A 8 51.87 -43.47 32.43
N SER A 9 52.28 -42.86 33.55
CA SER A 9 51.44 -41.97 34.35
C SER A 9 51.36 -40.57 33.73
N CYS A 10 52.49 -40.04 33.24
CA CYS A 10 52.54 -38.81 32.45
C CYS A 10 51.73 -38.92 31.15
N ALA A 11 51.87 -40.03 30.42
CA ALA A 11 51.10 -40.27 29.19
C ALA A 11 49.59 -40.30 29.45
N LYS A 12 49.13 -40.97 30.53
CA LYS A 12 47.71 -40.97 30.94
C LYS A 12 47.21 -39.58 31.35
N LEU A 13 48.03 -38.79 32.03
CA LEU A 13 47.71 -37.41 32.39
C LEU A 13 47.59 -36.50 31.15
N ILE A 14 48.50 -36.64 30.19
CA ILE A 14 48.44 -35.92 28.91
C ILE A 14 47.19 -36.31 28.13
N LEU A 15 46.86 -37.60 28.03
CA LEU A 15 45.64 -38.10 27.36
C LEU A 15 44.35 -37.60 28.02
N LYS A 16 44.31 -37.55 29.35
CA LYS A 16 43.15 -37.05 30.11
C LYS A 16 42.99 -35.54 29.97
N LYS A 17 44.10 -34.80 29.95
CA LYS A 17 44.11 -33.34 29.76
C LYS A 17 43.73 -32.97 28.32
N SER A 18 44.28 -33.68 27.33
CA SER A 18 43.96 -33.51 25.90
C SER A 18 42.53 -33.93 25.55
N GLY A 19 41.97 -34.97 26.19
CA GLY A 19 40.55 -35.32 26.04
C GLY A 19 39.59 -34.25 26.62
N GLY A 20 39.98 -33.59 27.70
CA GLY A 20 39.25 -32.44 28.26
C GLY A 20 39.29 -31.22 27.34
N TYR A 21 40.48 -30.86 26.83
CA TYR A 21 40.62 -29.79 25.84
C TYR A 21 39.86 -30.10 24.55
N LEU A 22 39.90 -31.34 24.06
CA LEU A 22 39.16 -31.77 22.87
C LEU A 22 37.65 -31.58 23.05
N ARG A 23 37.09 -31.96 24.22
CA ARG A 23 35.66 -31.73 24.52
C ARG A 23 35.29 -30.26 24.55
N ILE A 24 36.13 -29.42 25.15
CA ILE A 24 35.93 -27.97 25.20
C ILE A 24 36.01 -27.37 23.79
N SER A 25 36.98 -27.79 22.98
CA SER A 25 37.10 -27.34 21.58
C SER A 25 35.91 -27.77 20.73
N ILE A 26 35.35 -28.98 20.93
CA ILE A 26 34.14 -29.42 20.24
C ILE A 26 32.92 -28.58 20.67
N MET A 27 32.74 -28.31 21.97
CA MET A 27 31.65 -27.43 22.42
C MET A 27 31.78 -26.01 21.87
N PHE A 28 33.00 -25.48 21.83
CA PHE A 28 33.27 -24.17 21.25
C PHE A 28 32.94 -24.15 19.75
N LEU A 29 33.36 -25.18 19.00
CA LEU A 29 33.03 -25.33 17.58
C LEU A 29 31.52 -25.37 17.36
N VAL A 30 30.79 -26.16 18.16
CA VAL A 30 29.31 -26.25 18.07
C VAL A 30 28.67 -24.90 18.38
N SER A 31 29.15 -24.17 19.39
CA SER A 31 28.66 -22.82 19.70
C SER A 31 28.88 -21.83 18.55
N VAL A 32 30.07 -21.86 17.92
CA VAL A 32 30.37 -21.03 16.75
C VAL A 32 29.43 -21.38 15.60
N VAL A 33 29.23 -22.66 15.32
CA VAL A 33 28.31 -23.11 14.25
C VAL A 33 26.88 -22.66 14.51
N ILE A 34 26.36 -22.79 15.74
CA ILE A 34 25.03 -22.32 16.11
C ILE A 34 24.93 -20.80 15.93
N THR A 35 25.93 -20.05 16.42
CA THR A 35 25.95 -18.58 16.30
C THR A 35 26.01 -18.14 14.84
N SER A 36 26.79 -18.83 13.99
CA SER A 36 26.84 -18.57 12.56
C SER A 36 25.51 -18.87 11.85
N ILE A 37 24.83 -19.96 12.20
CA ILE A 37 23.50 -20.29 11.65
C ILE A 37 22.49 -19.21 12.05
N ILE A 38 22.46 -18.80 13.32
CA ILE A 38 21.58 -17.74 13.81
C ILE A 38 21.87 -16.42 13.08
N GLY A 39 23.15 -16.05 12.93
CA GLY A 39 23.56 -14.85 12.18
C GLY A 39 23.12 -14.88 10.72
N LEU A 40 23.23 -16.03 10.06
CA LEU A 40 22.75 -16.22 8.68
C LEU A 40 21.22 -16.10 8.57
N LEU A 41 20.48 -16.60 9.57
CA LEU A 41 19.02 -16.46 9.60
C LEU A 41 18.61 -14.99 9.74
N TYR A 42 19.26 -14.23 10.64
CA TYR A 42 19.01 -12.79 10.78
C TYR A 42 19.37 -12.01 9.52
N ALA A 43 20.53 -12.30 8.91
CA ALA A 43 20.92 -11.66 7.65
C ALA A 43 19.89 -11.94 6.54
N ARG A 44 19.44 -13.19 6.41
CA ARG A 44 18.39 -13.55 5.45
C ARG A 44 17.09 -12.82 5.71
N GLN A 45 16.65 -12.74 6.97
CA GLN A 45 15.44 -12.03 7.34
C GLN A 45 15.54 -10.53 7.03
N TYR A 46 16.70 -9.93 7.27
CA TYR A 46 16.98 -8.54 6.92
C TYR A 46 16.88 -8.29 5.41
N PHE A 47 17.57 -9.09 4.59
CA PHE A 47 17.48 -8.96 3.13
C PHE A 47 16.07 -9.24 2.59
N GLN A 48 15.33 -10.15 3.23
CA GLN A 48 13.96 -10.41 2.86
C GLN A 48 13.06 -9.21 3.19
N PHE A 49 13.19 -8.62 4.39
CA PHE A 49 12.45 -7.41 4.75
C PHE A 49 12.78 -6.25 3.84
N GLU A 50 14.07 -6.02 3.54
CA GLU A 50 14.49 -4.97 2.61
C GLU A 50 13.89 -5.20 1.22
N LYS A 51 13.95 -6.43 0.70
CA LYS A 51 13.33 -6.77 -0.58
C LYS A 51 11.81 -6.57 -0.54
N ASP A 52 11.14 -7.01 0.52
CA ASP A 52 9.69 -6.89 0.66
C ASP A 52 9.28 -5.41 0.79
N PHE A 53 10.07 -4.60 1.50
CA PHE A 53 9.87 -3.15 1.61
C PHE A 53 10.08 -2.43 0.28
N LEU A 54 11.13 -2.79 -0.48
CA LEU A 54 11.41 -2.24 -1.80
C LEU A 54 10.36 -2.62 -2.84
N THR A 55 9.79 -3.82 -2.75
CA THR A 55 8.86 -4.35 -3.75
C THR A 55 7.39 -4.11 -3.41
N ASN A 56 7.03 -4.09 -2.14
CA ASN A 56 5.67 -3.85 -1.69
C ASN A 56 5.44 -2.37 -1.40
N ILE A 57 4.80 -1.67 -2.34
CA ILE A 57 4.45 -0.27 -2.17
C ILE A 57 3.52 -0.02 -0.96
N ALA A 58 2.67 -0.97 -0.58
CA ALA A 58 1.81 -0.80 0.58
C ALA A 58 2.59 -0.60 1.89
N LEU A 59 3.79 -1.19 2.01
CA LEU A 59 4.66 -1.00 3.19
C LEU A 59 5.32 0.38 3.25
N ARG A 60 5.33 1.11 2.12
CA ARG A 60 5.92 2.45 1.98
C ARG A 60 4.86 3.56 1.90
N THR A 61 3.59 3.20 2.06
CA THR A 61 2.47 4.11 1.88
C THR A 61 1.80 4.37 3.22
N PHE A 62 1.73 5.64 3.60
CA PHE A 62 0.88 6.08 4.70
C PHE A 62 -0.50 6.46 4.14
N VAL A 63 -1.56 5.99 4.79
CA VAL A 63 -2.93 6.25 4.39
C VAL A 63 -3.56 7.23 5.38
N VAL A 64 -4.15 8.29 4.86
CA VAL A 64 -4.99 9.21 5.62
C VAL A 64 -6.42 8.97 5.17
N ASP A 65 -7.26 8.40 6.04
CA ASP A 65 -8.63 7.97 5.72
C ASP A 65 -9.72 8.94 6.20
N ALA A 66 -9.39 9.84 7.11
CA ALA A 66 -10.35 10.81 7.64
C ALA A 66 -9.65 12.05 8.21
N ASN A 67 -10.40 13.15 8.24
CA ASN A 67 -10.02 14.34 8.98
C ASN A 67 -10.70 14.31 10.37
N TYR A 68 -9.90 14.35 11.44
CA TYR A 68 -10.40 14.36 12.81
C TYR A 68 -10.43 15.80 13.33
N GLY A 69 -11.62 16.41 13.37
CA GLY A 69 -11.85 17.68 14.05
C GLY A 69 -12.25 17.48 15.52
N GLU A 70 -12.33 18.58 16.29
CA GLU A 70 -12.56 18.56 17.75
C GLU A 70 -13.78 17.74 18.21
N ASN A 71 -14.82 17.58 17.38
CA ASN A 71 -16.03 16.83 17.74
C ASN A 71 -16.66 16.02 16.58
N ARG A 72 -15.96 15.85 15.45
CA ARG A 72 -16.49 15.09 14.30
C ARG A 72 -15.38 14.50 13.43
N ILE A 73 -15.62 13.29 12.93
CA ILE A 73 -14.87 12.71 11.83
C ILE A 73 -15.43 13.33 10.55
N GLY A 74 -14.63 14.21 9.92
CA GLY A 74 -14.93 14.86 8.65
C GLY A 74 -14.42 14.05 7.46
N ARG A 75 -15.06 14.24 6.30
CA ARG A 75 -14.53 13.74 5.03
C ARG A 75 -13.27 14.51 4.65
N LEU A 76 -12.41 13.83 3.89
CA LEU A 76 -11.24 14.45 3.28
C LEU A 76 -11.67 15.38 2.16
N ASN A 77 -11.00 16.53 2.07
CA ASN A 77 -11.21 17.52 1.03
C ASN A 77 -9.88 17.87 0.34
N GLN A 78 -9.94 18.76 -0.65
CA GLN A 78 -8.75 19.17 -1.40
C GLN A 78 -7.78 20.00 -0.55
N GLU A 79 -8.28 20.74 0.45
CA GLU A 79 -7.43 21.51 1.37
C GLU A 79 -6.56 20.59 2.22
N ASP A 80 -7.07 19.41 2.63
CA ASP A 80 -6.31 18.40 3.36
C ASP A 80 -5.11 17.90 2.52
N VAL A 81 -5.32 17.66 1.22
CA VAL A 81 -4.25 17.25 0.28
C VAL A 81 -3.16 18.33 0.21
N GLU A 82 -3.55 19.59 0.06
CA GLU A 82 -2.64 20.73 -0.02
C GLU A 82 -1.90 20.97 1.30
N GLN A 83 -2.59 20.83 2.44
CA GLN A 83 -2.01 20.97 3.77
C GLN A 83 -0.97 19.89 4.05
N ILE A 84 -1.29 18.62 3.76
CA ILE A 84 -0.35 17.50 3.92
C ILE A 84 0.89 17.73 3.05
N SER A 85 0.70 18.08 1.77
CA SER A 85 1.82 18.34 0.85
C SER A 85 2.74 19.45 1.35
N ARG A 86 2.16 20.55 1.85
CA ARG A 86 2.91 21.67 2.43
C ARG A 86 3.65 21.28 3.71
N LEU A 87 2.99 20.61 4.65
CA LEU A 87 3.61 20.17 5.91
C LEU A 87 4.79 19.22 5.68
N LEU A 88 4.68 18.30 4.73
CA LEU A 88 5.76 17.39 4.37
C LEU A 88 6.95 18.15 3.78
N LYS A 89 6.71 19.10 2.86
CA LYS A 89 7.78 19.94 2.29
C LYS A 89 8.45 20.84 3.32
N GLU A 90 7.69 21.40 4.27
CA GLU A 90 8.24 22.24 5.33
C GLU A 90 9.10 21.45 6.32
N LYS A 91 8.64 20.25 6.70
CA LYS A 91 9.32 19.41 7.70
C LYS A 91 10.49 18.60 7.11
N TYR A 92 10.39 18.21 5.85
CA TYR A 92 11.35 17.37 5.15
C TYR A 92 11.68 17.95 3.77
N PRO A 93 12.35 19.11 3.70
CA PRO A 93 12.55 19.86 2.45
C PRO A 93 13.46 19.16 1.42
N ASN A 94 14.28 18.21 1.86
CA ASN A 94 15.21 17.46 1.01
C ASN A 94 14.64 16.11 0.55
N GLU A 95 13.44 15.76 0.99
CA GLU A 95 12.83 14.46 0.71
C GLU A 95 11.69 14.64 -0.30
N GLU A 96 11.57 13.67 -1.20
CA GLU A 96 10.52 13.65 -2.20
C GLU A 96 9.35 12.80 -1.70
N PHE A 97 8.20 13.44 -1.53
CA PHE A 97 6.95 12.79 -1.15
C PHE A 97 5.90 12.97 -2.24
N SER A 98 5.28 11.87 -2.62
CA SER A 98 4.07 11.84 -3.45
C SER A 98 2.84 11.82 -2.54
N VAL A 99 2.01 12.88 -2.62
CA VAL A 99 0.72 12.99 -1.93
C VAL A 99 -0.40 12.78 -2.94
N ILE A 100 -1.13 11.68 -2.79
CA ILE A 100 -1.94 11.09 -3.85
C ILE A 100 -3.39 10.96 -3.36
N PRO A 101 -4.29 11.88 -3.74
CA PRO A 101 -5.71 11.69 -3.48
C PRO A 101 -6.27 10.60 -4.39
N VAL A 102 -7.03 9.67 -3.81
CA VAL A 102 -7.81 8.70 -4.57
C VAL A 102 -9.28 9.04 -4.43
N TYR A 103 -9.90 9.33 -5.56
CA TYR A 103 -11.31 9.68 -5.63
C TYR A 103 -12.17 8.43 -5.76
N ARG A 104 -13.37 8.45 -5.19
CA ARG A 104 -14.34 7.35 -5.28
C ARG A 104 -15.67 7.87 -5.79
N ASN A 105 -16.28 7.12 -6.70
CA ASN A 105 -17.68 7.27 -7.10
C ASN A 105 -18.45 6.00 -6.74
N SER A 106 -19.57 6.15 -6.03
CA SER A 106 -20.41 5.04 -5.57
C SER A 106 -21.71 4.86 -6.37
N ALA A 107 -21.95 5.65 -7.41
CA ALA A 107 -23.16 5.63 -8.23
C ALA A 107 -22.94 4.91 -9.58
N VAL A 108 -22.12 3.86 -9.59
CA VAL A 108 -21.70 3.17 -10.81
C VAL A 108 -21.91 1.66 -10.66
N SER A 109 -22.41 1.03 -11.72
CA SER A 109 -22.59 -0.41 -11.84
C SER A 109 -21.95 -0.99 -13.11
N LEU A 110 -21.64 -2.29 -13.05
CA LEU A 110 -21.29 -3.13 -14.19
C LEU A 110 -22.29 -4.30 -14.22
N PHE A 111 -22.94 -4.50 -15.36
CA PHE A 111 -23.90 -5.59 -15.55
C PHE A 111 -25.00 -5.62 -14.46
N GLY A 112 -25.51 -4.45 -14.06
CA GLY A 112 -26.51 -4.31 -13.00
C GLY A 112 -25.99 -4.53 -11.56
N ARG A 113 -24.69 -4.69 -11.33
CA ARG A 113 -24.09 -4.80 -9.99
C ARG A 113 -23.27 -3.57 -9.65
N TYR A 114 -23.49 -2.99 -8.48
CA TYR A 114 -22.69 -1.86 -8.02
C TYR A 114 -21.21 -2.21 -7.91
N VAL A 115 -20.37 -1.28 -8.35
CA VAL A 115 -18.91 -1.39 -8.29
C VAL A 115 -18.33 -0.18 -7.58
N ARG A 116 -17.13 -0.34 -7.01
CA ARG A 116 -16.38 0.79 -6.47
C ARG A 116 -15.49 1.34 -7.58
N LEU A 117 -15.87 2.49 -8.14
CA LEU A 117 -15.09 3.16 -9.17
C LEU A 117 -14.14 4.18 -8.52
N TYR A 118 -12.84 4.00 -8.75
CA TYR A 118 -11.79 4.88 -8.26
C TYR A 118 -11.18 5.71 -9.38
N GLY A 119 -10.98 7.00 -9.12
CA GLY A 119 -10.23 7.92 -9.96
C GLY A 119 -8.82 8.12 -9.42
N ILE A 120 -7.81 7.84 -10.24
CA ILE A 120 -6.40 7.99 -9.89
C ILE A 120 -5.68 8.77 -10.99
N ASP A 121 -4.81 9.72 -10.61
CA ASP A 121 -3.98 10.43 -11.57
C ASP A 121 -3.00 9.44 -12.24
N PRO A 122 -2.92 9.41 -13.58
CA PRO A 122 -2.04 8.47 -14.30
C PRO A 122 -0.59 8.45 -13.82
N LYS A 123 -0.06 9.59 -13.35
CA LYS A 123 1.32 9.67 -12.82
C LYS A 123 1.53 8.85 -11.54
N HIS A 124 0.44 8.48 -10.87
CA HIS A 124 0.43 7.66 -9.67
C HIS A 124 -0.09 6.23 -9.90
N SER A 125 -0.15 5.77 -11.15
CA SER A 125 -0.59 4.42 -11.53
C SER A 125 0.15 3.29 -10.79
N PHE A 126 1.39 3.55 -10.36
CA PHE A 126 2.21 2.63 -9.59
C PHE A 126 1.58 2.22 -8.25
N ILE A 127 0.70 3.03 -7.65
CA ILE A 127 0.00 2.67 -6.39
C ILE A 127 -1.00 1.54 -6.58
N ILE A 128 -1.45 1.29 -7.80
CA ILE A 128 -2.31 0.15 -8.16
C ILE A 128 -1.54 -0.95 -8.89
N GLY A 129 -0.22 -0.86 -8.94
CA GLY A 129 0.66 -1.85 -9.56
C GLY A 129 0.68 -1.81 -11.09
N LEU A 130 0.28 -0.68 -11.69
CA LEU A 130 0.36 -0.45 -13.13
C LEU A 130 1.54 0.48 -13.45
N GLU A 131 2.15 0.29 -14.62
CA GLU A 131 3.18 1.21 -15.11
C GLU A 131 2.57 2.50 -15.66
N ASN A 132 1.43 2.37 -16.36
CA ASN A 132 0.76 3.47 -17.05
C ASN A 132 -0.75 3.30 -16.96
N MET A 133 -1.49 4.40 -17.09
CA MET A 133 -2.95 4.38 -17.26
C MET A 133 -3.36 5.22 -18.48
N GLU A 134 -4.33 4.72 -19.23
CA GLU A 134 -4.91 5.36 -20.40
C GLU A 134 -6.32 5.88 -20.12
N ASP A 135 -6.68 7.00 -20.74
CA ASP A 135 -8.03 7.53 -20.67
C ASP A 135 -9.05 6.57 -21.30
N ASN A 136 -10.27 6.56 -20.75
CA ASN A 136 -11.38 5.71 -21.19
C ASN A 136 -11.10 4.18 -21.10
N VAL A 137 -10.15 3.78 -20.26
CA VAL A 137 -9.88 2.37 -19.92
C VAL A 137 -10.24 2.11 -18.46
N LEU A 138 -10.98 1.03 -18.22
CA LEU A 138 -11.38 0.53 -16.92
C LEU A 138 -10.39 -0.54 -16.46
N TYR A 139 -9.60 -0.23 -15.45
CA TYR A 139 -8.63 -1.15 -14.88
C TYR A 139 -9.26 -1.96 -13.74
N THR A 140 -9.04 -3.27 -13.74
CA THR A 140 -9.70 -4.20 -12.82
C THR A 140 -8.70 -5.20 -12.24
N VAL A 141 -9.07 -5.80 -11.10
CA VAL A 141 -8.31 -6.87 -10.44
C VAL A 141 -8.59 -8.21 -11.12
N SER A 142 -9.85 -8.44 -11.48
CA SER A 142 -10.32 -9.69 -12.08
C SER A 142 -10.38 -9.58 -13.60
N ASN A 143 -10.16 -10.70 -14.30
CA ASN A 143 -10.34 -10.72 -15.75
C ASN A 143 -11.81 -10.46 -16.12
N MET A 144 -12.02 -9.51 -17.02
CA MET A 144 -13.32 -9.16 -17.59
C MET A 144 -13.31 -9.28 -19.11
N GLN A 145 -14.47 -9.10 -19.74
CA GLN A 145 -14.58 -8.96 -21.20
C GLN A 145 -13.88 -7.68 -21.64
N ASP A 146 -13.20 -7.70 -22.80
CA ASP A 146 -12.42 -6.58 -23.35
C ASP A 146 -13.15 -5.23 -23.35
N THR A 147 -14.48 -5.26 -23.44
CA THR A 147 -15.35 -4.10 -23.31
C THR A 147 -16.51 -4.41 -22.38
N VAL A 148 -16.80 -3.49 -21.46
CA VAL A 148 -17.90 -3.63 -20.50
C VAL A 148 -18.81 -2.39 -20.51
N PRO A 149 -20.12 -2.55 -20.26
CA PRO A 149 -21.04 -1.44 -20.07
C PRO A 149 -20.87 -0.87 -18.66
N LEU A 150 -20.31 0.34 -18.56
CA LEU A 150 -20.30 1.12 -17.33
C LEU A 150 -21.63 1.86 -17.21
N GLU A 151 -22.47 1.40 -16.30
CA GLU A 151 -23.77 2.00 -16.01
C GLU A 151 -23.58 3.06 -14.93
N ILE A 152 -23.85 4.31 -15.26
CA ILE A 152 -23.69 5.46 -14.36
C ILE A 152 -25.09 5.90 -13.95
N SER A 153 -25.43 5.76 -12.67
CA SER A 153 -26.70 6.23 -12.14
C SER A 153 -26.68 7.75 -12.00
N VAL A 154 -27.61 8.43 -12.68
CA VAL A 154 -27.86 9.85 -12.46
C VAL A 154 -28.54 9.99 -11.11
N VAL A 155 -27.99 10.76 -10.19
CA VAL A 155 -28.57 10.93 -8.86
C VAL A 155 -29.20 12.31 -8.72
N LYS A 156 -30.51 12.35 -8.48
CA LYS A 156 -31.22 13.59 -8.14
C LYS A 156 -31.07 13.85 -6.65
N ILE A 157 -30.75 15.09 -6.29
CA ILE A 157 -30.69 15.51 -4.87
C ILE A 157 -31.99 16.24 -4.60
N GLU A 158 -32.78 15.70 -3.69
CA GLU A 158 -34.02 16.31 -3.21
C GLU A 158 -33.85 16.77 -1.76
N GLU A 159 -34.80 17.56 -1.24
CA GLU A 159 -34.74 18.09 0.14
C GLU A 159 -34.60 17.00 1.22
N ASN A 160 -35.07 15.77 0.93
CA ASN A 160 -35.07 14.65 1.88
C ASN A 160 -34.04 13.56 1.57
N GLY A 161 -33.14 13.75 0.59
CA GLY A 161 -32.08 12.78 0.29
C GLY A 161 -31.75 12.64 -1.19
N PHE A 162 -31.34 11.43 -1.58
CA PHE A 162 -30.91 11.11 -2.94
C PHE A 162 -31.92 10.17 -3.60
N GLU A 163 -32.35 10.51 -4.82
CA GLU A 163 -33.17 9.63 -5.66
C GLU A 163 -32.33 9.15 -6.85
N ALA A 164 -32.35 7.84 -7.11
CA ALA A 164 -31.74 7.28 -8.31
C ALA A 164 -32.62 7.59 -9.53
N GLY A 165 -32.07 8.34 -10.47
CA GLY A 165 -32.67 8.63 -11.77
C GLY A 165 -32.33 7.57 -12.83
N GLU A 166 -32.38 7.98 -14.10
CA GLU A 166 -32.05 7.10 -15.22
C GLU A 166 -30.56 6.73 -15.23
N ASN A 167 -30.26 5.50 -15.68
CA ASN A 167 -28.88 5.06 -15.86
C ASN A 167 -28.36 5.48 -17.24
N HIS A 168 -27.20 6.13 -17.27
CA HIS A 168 -26.47 6.39 -18.49
C HIS A 168 -25.43 5.29 -18.70
N THR A 169 -25.46 4.59 -19.82
CA THR A 169 -24.48 3.53 -20.12
C THR A 169 -23.34 4.06 -20.99
N LYS A 170 -22.09 3.89 -20.54
CA LYS A 170 -20.86 4.19 -21.30
C LYS A 170 -20.11 2.88 -21.57
N SER A 171 -19.82 2.58 -22.83
CA SER A 171 -18.99 1.43 -23.19
C SER A 171 -17.52 1.74 -22.85
N MET A 172 -16.91 0.91 -22.02
CA MET A 172 -15.54 1.08 -21.56
C MET A 172 -14.67 -0.08 -22.03
N LYS A 173 -13.46 0.21 -22.53
CA LYS A 173 -12.44 -0.83 -22.69
C LYS A 173 -11.96 -1.27 -21.31
N THR A 174 -11.66 -2.54 -21.13
CA THR A 174 -11.11 -3.05 -19.88
C THR A 174 -9.65 -3.41 -20.03
N SER A 175 -8.88 -3.24 -18.95
CA SER A 175 -7.54 -3.78 -18.83
C SER A 175 -7.37 -4.43 -17.46
N THR A 176 -6.67 -5.55 -17.44
CA THR A 176 -6.36 -6.31 -16.23
C THR A 176 -4.94 -6.04 -15.83
N GLY A 177 -4.64 -6.01 -14.54
CA GLY A 177 -3.27 -5.78 -14.08
C GLY A 177 -3.18 -5.03 -12.75
N VAL A 178 -4.32 -4.61 -12.20
CA VAL A 178 -4.35 -4.05 -10.86
C VAL A 178 -3.81 -5.09 -9.87
N SER A 179 -2.77 -4.73 -9.15
CA SER A 179 -2.15 -5.59 -8.16
C SER A 179 -3.08 -5.81 -6.97
N LYS A 180 -3.27 -7.07 -6.58
CA LYS A 180 -4.01 -7.44 -5.36
C LYS A 180 -3.38 -6.86 -4.08
N ASN A 181 -2.09 -6.52 -4.13
CA ASN A 181 -1.36 -5.92 -3.02
C ASN A 181 -1.37 -4.38 -3.09
N SER A 182 -2.21 -3.78 -3.94
CA SER A 182 -2.33 -2.33 -3.99
C SER A 182 -2.75 -1.78 -2.62
N PRO A 183 -2.09 -0.72 -2.10
CA PRO A 183 -2.54 0.00 -0.91
C PRO A 183 -3.98 0.54 -1.04
N VAL A 184 -4.48 0.73 -2.26
CA VAL A 184 -5.87 1.16 -2.45
C VAL A 184 -6.88 0.06 -2.12
N LEU A 185 -6.46 -1.20 -2.22
CA LEU A 185 -7.30 -2.37 -1.97
C LEU A 185 -7.14 -2.95 -0.55
N SER A 186 -6.12 -2.55 0.21
CA SER A 186 -5.75 -3.21 1.47
C SER A 186 -6.83 -3.14 2.55
N ASP A 187 -7.57 -2.04 2.62
CA ASP A 187 -8.69 -1.87 3.57
C ASP A 187 -10.00 -2.45 3.05
N ASP A 188 -10.10 -2.56 1.73
CA ASP A 188 -11.34 -2.77 1.01
C ASP A 188 -11.63 -4.27 0.81
N LEU A 189 -10.59 -5.06 0.52
CA LEU A 189 -10.66 -6.52 0.37
C LEU A 189 -11.08 -7.26 1.66
N MET A 190 -10.97 -6.60 2.82
CA MET A 190 -11.36 -7.16 4.12
C MET A 190 -12.87 -7.01 4.41
N ARG A 191 -13.60 -6.19 3.63
CA ARG A 191 -14.98 -5.80 3.96
C ARG A 191 -16.08 -6.32 3.03
N ASP A 192 -15.79 -6.63 1.76
CA ASP A 192 -16.80 -7.17 0.83
C ASP A 192 -16.15 -8.08 -0.23
N SER A 193 -16.37 -9.40 -0.16
CA SER A 193 -15.85 -10.35 -1.15
C SER A 193 -16.51 -10.26 -2.53
N ASP A 194 -17.66 -9.58 -2.63
CA ASP A 194 -18.57 -9.68 -3.78
C ASP A 194 -18.62 -8.39 -4.63
N MET A 195 -17.98 -7.31 -4.19
CA MET A 195 -17.91 -6.05 -4.94
C MET A 195 -16.66 -6.00 -5.81
N GLU A 196 -16.83 -5.57 -7.07
CA GLU A 196 -15.71 -5.34 -7.96
C GLU A 196 -15.09 -3.95 -7.72
N TYR A 197 -13.77 -3.91 -7.74
CA TYR A 197 -12.96 -2.70 -7.64
C TYR A 197 -12.46 -2.31 -9.03
N CYS A 198 -12.85 -1.11 -9.46
CA CYS A 198 -12.55 -0.59 -10.78
C CYS A 198 -11.77 0.72 -10.67
N PHE A 199 -10.82 0.93 -11.56
CA PHE A 199 -9.95 2.11 -11.56
C PHE A 199 -9.95 2.78 -12.93
N VAL A 200 -9.97 4.10 -12.95
CA VAL A 200 -9.90 4.93 -14.17
C VAL A 200 -8.98 6.11 -13.92
N THR A 201 -8.53 6.75 -15.00
CA THR A 201 -7.77 8.02 -14.90
C THR A 201 -8.64 9.12 -14.28
N THR A 202 -8.02 10.09 -13.60
CA THR A 202 -8.72 11.29 -13.10
C THR A 202 -9.51 12.01 -14.18
N LYS A 203 -8.98 12.09 -15.41
CA LYS A 203 -9.69 12.69 -16.54
C LYS A 203 -10.95 11.91 -16.92
N THR A 204 -10.86 10.58 -17.01
CA THR A 204 -12.04 9.73 -17.25
C THR A 204 -13.05 9.83 -16.12
N PHE A 205 -12.56 9.94 -14.88
CA PHE A 205 -13.39 10.13 -13.69
C PHE A 205 -14.12 11.49 -13.73
N GLU A 206 -13.46 12.56 -14.15
CA GLU A 206 -14.07 13.88 -14.37
C GLU A 206 -15.17 13.86 -15.43
N GLU A 207 -15.03 13.06 -16.49
CA GLU A 207 -16.09 12.90 -17.50
C GLU A 207 -17.35 12.21 -16.94
N ILE A 208 -17.21 11.38 -15.89
CA ILE A 208 -18.31 10.64 -15.27
C ILE A 208 -19.09 11.52 -14.28
N ILE A 209 -18.43 12.47 -13.62
CA ILE A 209 -19.02 13.32 -12.58
C ILE A 209 -20.27 14.08 -13.05
N PRO A 210 -20.27 14.81 -14.18
CA PRO A 210 -21.45 15.50 -14.68
C PRO A 210 -22.63 14.56 -14.93
N ILE A 211 -22.37 13.30 -15.29
CA ILE A 211 -23.41 12.31 -15.51
C ILE A 211 -24.01 11.90 -14.15
N THR A 212 -23.17 11.52 -13.19
CA THR A 212 -23.62 11.12 -11.84
C THR A 212 -24.41 12.23 -11.14
N LEU A 213 -23.99 13.49 -11.29
CA LEU A 213 -24.56 14.63 -10.57
C LEU A 213 -25.53 15.47 -11.40
N ASP A 214 -26.01 14.95 -12.53
CA ASP A 214 -27.00 15.62 -13.40
C ASP A 214 -26.56 17.05 -13.79
N GLY A 215 -25.30 17.19 -14.18
CA GLY A 215 -24.68 18.44 -14.64
C GLY A 215 -24.40 19.50 -13.57
N ARG A 216 -24.74 19.26 -12.30
CA ARG A 216 -24.55 20.23 -11.20
C ARG A 216 -23.09 20.45 -10.81
N ALA A 217 -22.23 19.48 -11.07
CA ALA A 217 -20.79 19.62 -10.96
C ALA A 217 -20.14 19.21 -12.29
N LYS A 218 -19.15 19.99 -12.72
CA LYS A 218 -18.38 19.78 -13.95
C LYS A 218 -16.96 19.31 -13.71
N SER A 219 -16.52 19.27 -12.46
CA SER A 219 -15.17 18.86 -12.06
C SER A 219 -15.19 18.07 -10.75
N ILE A 220 -14.09 17.38 -10.44
CA ILE A 220 -13.88 16.74 -9.14
C ILE A 220 -14.00 17.77 -8.01
N LYS A 221 -13.38 18.95 -8.17
CA LYS A 221 -13.40 19.99 -7.14
C LYS A 221 -14.83 20.43 -6.80
N GLU A 222 -15.63 20.76 -7.82
CA GLU A 222 -17.02 21.15 -7.62
C GLU A 222 -17.83 20.02 -6.96
N ALA A 223 -17.61 18.77 -7.37
CA ALA A 223 -18.31 17.62 -6.81
C ALA A 223 -17.98 17.39 -5.32
N LEU A 224 -16.73 17.62 -4.91
CA LEU A 224 -16.29 17.49 -3.51
C LEU A 224 -16.86 18.60 -2.60
N GLU A 225 -17.13 19.78 -3.15
CA GLU A 225 -17.77 20.90 -2.43
C GLU A 225 -19.28 20.67 -2.24
N MET A 226 -19.88 19.81 -3.06
CA MET A 226 -21.28 19.40 -2.87
C MET A 226 -21.39 18.48 -1.66
N SER A 227 -22.42 18.68 -0.83
CA SER A 227 -22.72 17.84 0.34
C SER A 227 -23.11 16.39 0.01
N ALA A 228 -23.09 16.02 -1.27
CA ALA A 228 -23.46 14.69 -1.76
C ALA A 228 -22.35 13.67 -1.52
N SER A 229 -22.66 12.57 -0.82
CA SER A 229 -21.70 11.49 -0.49
C SER A 229 -21.33 10.56 -1.65
N LEU A 230 -21.63 10.98 -2.89
CA LEU A 230 -21.53 10.11 -4.06
C LEU A 230 -20.14 10.15 -4.67
N VAL A 231 -19.49 11.31 -4.59
CA VAL A 231 -18.12 11.57 -5.03
C VAL A 231 -17.35 12.08 -3.82
N GLU A 232 -16.27 11.39 -3.45
CA GLU A 232 -15.45 11.76 -2.29
C GLU A 232 -13.98 11.47 -2.55
N ILE A 233 -13.09 12.12 -1.80
CA ILE A 233 -11.73 11.62 -1.60
C ILE A 233 -11.85 10.49 -0.60
N ARG A 234 -11.66 9.24 -1.07
CA ARG A 234 -11.78 8.05 -0.22
C ARG A 234 -10.67 8.02 0.83
N SER A 235 -9.45 8.27 0.36
CA SER A 235 -8.22 8.30 1.16
C SER A 235 -7.16 9.12 0.44
N ILE A 236 -6.21 9.66 1.20
CA ILE A 236 -4.99 10.27 0.67
C ILE A 236 -3.83 9.34 0.98
N TYR A 237 -3.09 8.94 -0.05
CA TYR A 237 -1.92 8.08 0.06
C TYR A 237 -0.66 8.92 -0.01
N VAL A 238 0.21 8.79 0.99
CA VAL A 238 1.50 9.47 1.05
C VAL A 238 2.60 8.44 0.88
N VAL A 239 3.38 8.58 -0.18
CA VAL A 239 4.51 7.70 -0.50
C VAL A 239 5.80 8.51 -0.43
N ALA A 240 6.76 8.06 0.36
CA ALA A 240 8.12 8.63 0.29
C ALA A 240 8.89 7.95 -0.84
N GLU A 241 9.45 8.74 -1.74
CA GLU A 241 10.17 8.23 -2.91
C GLU A 241 11.60 7.80 -2.54
N ASN A 242 12.17 8.41 -1.49
CA ASN A 242 13.47 8.05 -0.95
C ASN A 242 13.34 7.05 0.22
N ILE A 243 13.67 5.80 -0.09
CA ILE A 243 13.48 4.61 0.76
C ILE A 243 14.46 4.60 1.95
N LEU A 244 15.61 5.27 1.85
CA LEU A 244 16.70 5.20 2.83
C LEU A 244 16.30 5.73 4.21
N MET A 245 15.32 6.63 4.29
CA MET A 245 14.88 7.24 5.56
C MET A 245 13.69 6.53 6.23
N LEU A 246 12.96 5.68 5.50
CA LEU A 246 11.84 4.90 6.07
C LEU A 246 12.27 3.52 6.59
N ASN A 247 13.54 3.15 6.43
CA ASN A 247 14.04 1.91 7.00
C ASN A 247 14.12 2.06 8.53
N PRO A 248 13.40 1.22 9.32
CA PRO A 248 13.51 1.25 10.78
C PRO A 248 14.94 0.96 11.28
N ALA A 249 15.82 0.40 10.45
CA ALA A 249 17.25 0.26 10.77
C ALA A 249 18.02 1.60 10.71
N TYR A 250 17.56 2.58 9.91
CA TYR A 250 18.19 3.89 9.76
C TYR A 250 17.51 4.99 10.59
N SER A 251 16.28 4.80 11.06
CA SER A 251 15.58 5.76 11.95
C SER A 251 16.23 5.95 13.33
N HIS A 252 17.29 5.21 13.64
CA HIS A 252 18.11 5.39 14.85
C HIS A 252 19.35 6.28 14.63
N PHE A 253 19.61 6.78 13.42
CA PHE A 253 20.78 7.61 13.13
C PHE A 253 20.54 9.11 13.22
N ASP A 254 19.29 9.57 13.36
CA ASP A 254 18.96 11.01 13.55
C ASP A 254 18.72 11.37 15.03
N CYS A 255 19.64 10.95 15.88
CA CYS A 255 19.81 11.51 17.23
C CYS A 255 21.30 11.86 17.42
N ALA A 256 21.74 12.92 16.76
CA ALA A 256 23.00 13.61 17.05
C ALA A 256 22.82 15.12 16.82
#